data_AF-A0A1B6KW33-F1
#
_entry.id   AF-A0A1B6KW33-F1
#
_cell.length_a   1.000
_cell.length_b   1.000
_cell.length_c   1.000
_cell.angle_alpha   90.00
_cell.angle_beta   90.00
_cell.angle_gamma   90.00
#
_symmetry.space_group_name_H-M   'P 1'
#
loop_
_entity.id
_entity.type
_entity.pdbx_description
1 polymer ?
#
loop_
_entity_poly.entity_id
_entity_poly.type
_entity_poly.pdbx_seq_one_letter_code
_entity_poly.pdbx_strand_id
1 'polypeptide(L)'
;AGMCQAAPGDMVAQRDVADHARTISEKVSKVLAALQAGSRGTQACINAASTVSGIIGDLDTTIMFATAGTLHAENDEEKFADHRENILKTAKALVEDTKTLVAGAASSQEQLAVAAQNAVSTIVQLAEVVKFGAASLGSNNPEAQVMLINAVKDVASALGDLIQATKAASGKKINDPSMNHLKESAKVMVTNVTSLLKTVKAVEDEHTRGTRALEATIEAIAQEIRALHSVEVSRSMSSPEELVRCTKPITLATAKAVAAGNSCKQEDIIVAANMGRKAVSDMLTICKGNANNAEGEELRRRTLQAGQDVAMEYRELLQAV
;
A
#
# COMPACT_ATOMS: atom_id res chain seq x y z
N ALA A 1 36.19 -6.55 -41.06
CA ALA A 1 37.07 -7.63 -41.55
C ALA A 1 38.51 -7.12 -41.56
N GLY A 2 39.16 -7.11 -40.38
CA GLY A 2 40.44 -6.40 -40.14
C GLY A 2 41.67 -7.32 -40.21
N MET A 3 42.85 -6.81 -39.84
CA MET A 3 44.16 -7.46 -40.00
C MET A 3 44.23 -8.95 -39.56
N CYS A 4 43.48 -9.37 -38.53
CA CYS A 4 43.39 -10.78 -38.13
C CYS A 4 42.73 -11.70 -39.17
N GLN A 5 41.86 -11.17 -40.03
CA GLN A 5 41.24 -11.90 -41.14
C GLN A 5 42.13 -11.89 -42.40
N ALA A 6 42.99 -10.88 -42.53
CA ALA A 6 43.98 -10.79 -43.62
C ALA A 6 45.24 -11.64 -43.36
N ALA A 7 45.58 -11.90 -42.09
CA ALA A 7 46.71 -12.74 -41.66
C ALA A 7 46.32 -13.65 -40.47
N PRO A 8 45.61 -14.78 -40.72
CA PRO A 8 45.04 -15.63 -39.67
C PRO A 8 46.06 -16.35 -38.76
N GLY A 9 47.36 -16.28 -39.05
CA GLY A 9 48.45 -16.80 -38.20
C GLY A 9 49.23 -15.73 -37.43
N ASP A 10 48.87 -14.45 -37.55
CA ASP A 10 49.55 -13.38 -36.84
C ASP A 10 49.16 -13.37 -35.36
N MET A 11 50.00 -14.01 -34.53
CA MET A 11 49.80 -14.09 -33.09
C MET A 11 49.87 -12.73 -32.38
N VAL A 12 50.53 -11.72 -32.98
CA VAL A 12 50.59 -10.37 -32.41
C VAL A 12 49.24 -9.68 -32.61
N ALA A 13 48.70 -9.73 -33.83
CA ALA A 13 47.37 -9.17 -34.11
C ALA A 13 46.26 -9.85 -33.27
N GLN A 14 46.34 -11.17 -33.09
CA GLN A 14 45.40 -11.91 -32.22
C GLN A 14 45.53 -11.51 -30.74
N ARG A 15 46.77 -11.33 -30.25
CA ARG A 15 47.03 -10.86 -28.89
C ARG A 15 46.54 -9.43 -28.66
N ASP A 16 46.77 -8.53 -29.60
CA ASP A 16 46.31 -7.14 -29.52
C ASP A 16 44.77 -7.07 -29.47
N VAL A 17 44.07 -7.89 -30.26
CA VAL A 17 42.61 -8.01 -30.18
C VAL A 17 42.16 -8.54 -28.84
N ALA A 18 42.83 -9.54 -28.27
CA ALA A 18 42.52 -10.07 -26.94
C ALA A 18 42.75 -9.03 -25.83
N ASP A 19 43.84 -8.26 -25.90
CA ASP A 19 44.16 -7.18 -24.95
C ASP A 19 43.16 -6.02 -25.07
N HIS A 20 42.74 -5.67 -26.29
CA HIS A 20 41.66 -4.71 -26.53
C HIS A 20 40.31 -5.21 -25.98
N ALA A 21 39.97 -6.48 -26.18
CA ALA A 21 38.74 -7.09 -25.64
C ALA A 21 38.74 -7.07 -24.09
N ARG A 22 39.88 -7.36 -23.45
CA ARG A 22 40.03 -7.26 -21.99
C ARG A 22 39.85 -5.82 -21.51
N THR A 23 40.49 -4.86 -22.19
CA THR A 23 40.35 -3.43 -21.89
C THR A 23 38.89 -2.98 -22.01
N ILE A 24 38.20 -3.35 -23.08
CA ILE A 24 36.77 -3.06 -23.27
C ILE A 24 35.94 -3.65 -22.13
N SER A 25 36.19 -4.91 -21.74
CA SER A 25 35.48 -5.55 -20.62
C SER A 25 35.65 -4.79 -19.31
N GLU A 26 36.88 -4.33 -18.99
CA GLU A 26 37.14 -3.50 -17.81
C GLU A 26 36.42 -2.14 -17.88
N LYS A 27 36.35 -1.52 -19.07
CA LYS A 27 35.64 -0.24 -19.26
C LYS A 27 34.12 -0.43 -19.13
N VAL A 28 33.56 -1.52 -19.65
CA VAL A 28 32.14 -1.88 -19.49
C VAL A 28 31.80 -2.07 -18.02
N SER A 29 32.64 -2.78 -17.25
CA SER A 29 32.44 -2.92 -15.79
C SER A 29 32.42 -1.58 -15.06
N LYS A 30 33.27 -0.61 -15.47
CA LYS A 30 33.25 0.75 -14.91
C LYS A 30 31.96 1.50 -15.24
N VAL A 31 31.44 1.36 -16.46
CA VAL A 31 30.14 1.94 -16.85
C VAL A 31 29.01 1.33 -16.03
N LEU A 32 29.00 0.00 -15.88
CA LEU A 32 27.98 -0.71 -15.08
C LEU A 32 28.00 -0.23 -13.62
N ALA A 33 29.17 -0.11 -13.00
CA ALA A 33 29.31 0.37 -11.63
C ALA A 33 28.81 1.81 -11.47
N ALA A 34 29.11 2.70 -12.42
CA ALA A 34 28.63 4.08 -12.41
C ALA A 34 27.10 4.16 -12.57
N LEU A 35 26.52 3.36 -13.47
CA LEU A 35 25.07 3.27 -13.66
C LEU A 35 24.37 2.73 -12.40
N GLN A 36 24.90 1.66 -11.79
CA GLN A 36 24.36 1.09 -10.56
C GLN A 36 24.41 2.08 -9.40
N ALA A 37 25.53 2.80 -9.23
CA ALA A 37 25.62 3.86 -8.22
C ALA A 37 24.59 4.98 -8.48
N GLY A 38 24.34 5.31 -9.74
CA GLY A 38 23.35 6.29 -10.17
C GLY A 38 21.89 5.88 -9.96
N SER A 39 21.60 4.58 -9.79
CA SER A 39 20.22 4.07 -9.64
C SER A 39 19.98 3.25 -8.38
N ARG A 40 20.97 3.06 -7.50
CA ARG A 40 20.90 2.19 -6.31
C ARG A 40 19.70 2.50 -5.41
N GLY A 41 19.45 3.78 -5.12
CA GLY A 41 18.31 4.21 -4.30
C GLY A 41 16.98 3.92 -4.97
N THR A 42 16.84 4.29 -6.25
CA THR A 42 15.62 3.99 -7.01
C THR A 42 15.35 2.48 -7.15
N GLN A 43 16.40 1.66 -7.26
CA GLN A 43 16.27 0.20 -7.28
C GLN A 43 15.82 -0.35 -5.92
N ALA A 44 16.34 0.21 -4.82
CA ALA A 44 15.86 -0.12 -3.48
C ALA A 44 14.38 0.21 -3.32
N CYS A 45 13.90 1.35 -3.85
CA CYS A 45 12.48 1.69 -3.87
C CYS A 45 11.64 0.69 -4.68
N ILE A 46 12.13 0.20 -5.82
CA ILE A 46 11.42 -0.83 -6.63
C ILE A 46 11.26 -2.12 -5.81
N ASN A 47 12.35 -2.60 -5.21
CA ASN A 47 12.32 -3.80 -4.40
C ASN A 47 11.41 -3.61 -3.17
N ALA A 48 11.49 -2.44 -2.54
CA ALA A 48 10.65 -2.07 -1.40
C ALA A 48 9.16 -2.10 -1.73
N ALA A 49 8.75 -1.51 -2.87
CA ALA A 49 7.37 -1.55 -3.33
C ALA A 49 6.86 -2.98 -3.57
N SER A 50 7.71 -3.87 -4.11
CA SER A 50 7.39 -5.28 -4.28
C SER A 50 7.19 -5.99 -2.94
N THR A 51 8.06 -5.73 -1.95
CA THR A 51 7.92 -6.31 -0.60
C THR A 51 6.64 -5.82 0.07
N VAL A 52 6.35 -4.52 0.01
CA VAL A 52 5.11 -3.93 0.56
C VAL A 52 3.88 -4.55 -0.08
N SER A 53 3.88 -4.79 -1.40
CA SER A 53 2.79 -5.47 -2.08
C SER A 53 2.58 -6.91 -1.56
N GLY A 54 3.67 -7.62 -1.27
CA GLY A 54 3.61 -8.94 -0.63
C GLY A 54 3.01 -8.89 0.79
N ILE A 55 3.37 -7.87 1.58
CA ILE A 55 2.79 -7.64 2.92
C ILE A 55 1.29 -7.38 2.82
N ILE A 56 0.85 -6.56 1.86
CA ILE A 56 -0.59 -6.30 1.65
C ILE A 56 -1.34 -7.61 1.35
N GLY A 57 -0.80 -8.48 0.51
CA GLY A 57 -1.42 -9.79 0.23
C GLY A 57 -1.48 -10.73 1.44
N ASP A 58 -0.46 -10.71 2.30
CA ASP A 58 -0.46 -11.44 3.58
C ASP A 58 -1.51 -10.87 4.57
N LEU A 59 -1.64 -9.54 4.63
CA LEU A 59 -2.67 -8.87 5.44
C LEU A 59 -4.08 -9.18 4.91
N ASP A 60 -4.30 -9.22 3.59
CA ASP A 60 -5.57 -9.62 3.00
C ASP A 60 -5.95 -11.07 3.37
N THR A 61 -4.97 -11.96 3.37
CA THR A 61 -5.16 -13.35 3.84
C THR A 61 -5.53 -13.37 5.33
N THR A 62 -4.87 -12.55 6.14
CA THR A 62 -5.17 -12.44 7.58
C THR A 62 -6.57 -11.86 7.83
N ILE A 63 -6.99 -10.85 7.05
CA ILE A 63 -8.36 -10.30 7.09
C ILE A 63 -9.39 -11.39 6.75
N MET A 64 -9.10 -12.26 5.78
CA MET A 64 -9.97 -13.38 5.43
C MET A 64 -10.13 -14.36 6.60
N PHE A 65 -9.05 -14.73 7.29
CA PHE A 65 -9.12 -15.59 8.48
C PHE A 65 -9.91 -14.93 9.62
N ALA A 66 -9.69 -13.65 9.89
CA ALA A 66 -10.42 -12.90 10.90
C ALA A 66 -11.92 -12.86 10.56
N THR A 67 -12.26 -12.55 9.31
CA THR A 67 -13.66 -12.51 8.83
C THR A 67 -14.35 -13.87 8.92
N ALA A 68 -13.61 -14.96 8.74
CA ALA A 68 -14.13 -16.33 8.88
C ALA A 68 -14.25 -16.78 10.34
N GLY A 69 -13.78 -15.98 11.31
CA GLY A 69 -13.74 -16.35 12.72
C GLY A 69 -12.71 -17.45 13.04
N THR A 70 -11.69 -17.61 12.18
CA THR A 70 -10.66 -18.65 12.33
C THR A 70 -9.28 -18.07 12.64
N LEU A 71 -9.18 -16.78 12.97
CA LEU A 71 -7.95 -16.16 13.42
C LEU A 71 -7.82 -16.32 14.95
N HIS A 72 -6.97 -17.25 15.35
CA HIS A 72 -6.71 -17.59 16.75
C HIS A 72 -5.31 -17.13 17.16
N ALA A 73 -5.14 -16.80 18.44
CA ALA A 73 -3.82 -16.59 19.03
C ALA A 73 -3.02 -17.89 18.97
N GLU A 74 -1.71 -17.79 18.77
CA GLU A 74 -0.82 -18.96 18.86
C GLU A 74 -0.69 -19.46 20.31
N ASN A 75 -0.85 -18.53 21.27
CA ASN A 75 -0.88 -18.80 22.69
C ASN A 75 -2.08 -18.11 23.32
N ASP A 76 -2.97 -18.89 23.94
CA ASP A 76 -4.20 -18.42 24.58
C ASP A 76 -3.96 -17.49 25.80
N GLU A 77 -2.73 -17.45 26.32
CA GLU A 77 -2.36 -16.54 27.42
C GLU A 77 -2.03 -15.12 26.94
N GLU A 78 -1.73 -14.94 25.65
CA GLU A 78 -1.37 -13.63 25.10
C GLU A 78 -2.58 -12.70 25.05
N LYS A 79 -2.39 -11.47 25.52
CA LYS A 79 -3.39 -10.41 25.49
C LYS A 79 -2.95 -9.31 24.57
N PHE A 80 -3.93 -8.57 24.06
CA PHE A 80 -3.66 -7.40 23.23
C PHE A 80 -2.74 -6.36 23.91
N ALA A 81 -2.82 -6.24 25.24
CA ALA A 81 -1.96 -5.36 26.02
C ALA A 81 -0.46 -5.67 25.86
N ASP A 82 -0.10 -6.95 25.65
CA ASP A 82 1.28 -7.41 25.49
C ASP A 82 1.88 -6.97 24.15
N HIS A 83 1.03 -6.87 23.12
CA HIS A 83 1.42 -6.46 21.76
C HIS A 83 1.34 -4.95 21.55
N ARG A 84 0.45 -4.27 22.29
CA ARG A 84 0.10 -2.85 22.11
C ARG A 84 1.31 -1.93 22.09
N GLU A 85 2.20 -2.04 23.07
CA GLU A 85 3.36 -1.14 23.18
C GLU A 85 4.30 -1.29 21.98
N ASN A 86 4.49 -2.53 21.51
CA ASN A 86 5.29 -2.82 20.32
C ASN A 86 4.65 -2.22 19.06
N ILE A 87 3.32 -2.33 18.90
CA ILE A 87 2.61 -1.67 17.79
C ILE A 87 2.85 -0.15 17.81
N LEU A 88 2.64 0.50 18.97
CA LEU A 88 2.81 1.94 19.11
C LEU A 88 4.25 2.40 18.85
N LYS A 89 5.24 1.64 19.34
CA LYS A 89 6.66 1.93 19.16
C LYS A 89 7.05 1.83 17.68
N THR A 90 6.68 0.75 17.01
CA THR A 90 7.02 0.51 15.59
C THR A 90 6.30 1.51 14.68
N ALA A 91 5.04 1.84 14.98
CA ALA A 91 4.29 2.86 14.24
C ALA A 91 4.96 4.25 14.34
N LYS A 92 5.48 4.64 15.51
CA LYS A 92 6.26 5.88 15.67
C LYS A 92 7.57 5.86 14.90
N ALA A 93 8.27 4.74 14.86
CA ALA A 93 9.47 4.59 14.04
C ALA A 93 9.15 4.83 12.55
N LEU A 94 8.01 4.36 12.08
CA LEU A 94 7.58 4.54 10.69
C LEU A 94 7.27 6.01 10.33
N VAL A 95 6.88 6.84 11.31
CA VAL A 95 6.77 8.31 11.11
C VAL A 95 8.14 8.92 10.87
N GLU A 96 9.18 8.46 11.56
CA GLU A 96 10.54 8.93 11.32
C GLU A 96 11.05 8.43 9.97
N ASP A 97 10.79 7.18 9.60
CA ASP A 97 11.13 6.63 8.28
C ASP A 97 10.45 7.40 7.14
N THR A 98 9.22 7.88 7.35
CA THR A 98 8.52 8.74 6.39
C THR A 98 9.33 10.02 6.12
N LYS A 99 9.89 10.63 7.16
CA LYS A 99 10.74 11.83 7.01
C LYS A 99 12.06 11.51 6.30
N THR A 100 12.67 10.37 6.62
CA THR A 100 13.94 9.97 5.99
C THR A 100 13.77 9.63 4.52
N LEU A 101 12.64 9.03 4.11
CA LEU A 101 12.29 8.81 2.70
C LEU A 101 12.17 10.14 1.93
N VAL A 102 11.41 11.10 2.47
CA VAL A 102 11.24 12.42 1.84
C VAL A 102 12.58 13.15 1.71
N ALA A 103 13.42 13.13 2.75
CA ALA A 103 14.75 13.70 2.70
C ALA A 103 15.67 12.96 1.71
N GLY A 104 15.54 11.63 1.65
CA GLY A 104 16.30 10.76 0.75
C GLY A 104 16.07 11.07 -0.72
N ALA A 105 14.86 11.47 -1.12
CA ALA A 105 14.56 11.87 -2.51
C ALA A 105 15.42 13.05 -3.00
N ALA A 106 15.75 13.98 -2.10
CA ALA A 106 16.56 15.17 -2.40
C ALA A 106 18.07 14.96 -2.13
N SER A 107 18.48 13.78 -1.67
CA SER A 107 19.85 13.46 -1.26
C SER A 107 20.53 12.48 -2.23
N SER A 108 21.46 11.66 -1.75
CA SER A 108 22.19 10.67 -2.54
C SER A 108 21.41 9.36 -2.71
N GLN A 109 21.71 8.63 -3.79
CA GLN A 109 21.14 7.30 -4.04
C GLN A 109 21.45 6.30 -2.91
N GLU A 110 22.59 6.43 -2.24
CA GLU A 110 22.93 5.60 -1.08
C GLU A 110 22.01 5.88 0.10
N GLN A 111 21.81 7.15 0.46
CA GLN A 111 20.93 7.51 1.57
C GLN A 111 19.47 7.15 1.27
N LEU A 112 19.03 7.33 0.03
CA LEU A 112 17.71 6.87 -0.41
C LEU A 112 17.57 5.35 -0.29
N ALA A 113 18.60 4.57 -0.67
CA ALA A 113 18.57 3.12 -0.54
C ALA A 113 18.41 2.68 0.92
N VAL A 114 19.16 3.28 1.84
CA VAL A 114 19.07 3.01 3.28
C VAL A 114 17.70 3.40 3.82
N ALA A 115 17.18 4.58 3.47
CA ALA A 115 15.85 5.03 3.91
C ALA A 115 14.73 4.06 3.45
N ALA A 116 14.79 3.61 2.19
CA ALA A 116 13.83 2.62 1.66
C ALA A 116 13.94 1.27 2.39
N GLN A 117 15.15 0.78 2.67
CA GLN A 117 15.36 -0.46 3.39
C GLN A 117 14.85 -0.39 4.84
N ASN A 118 15.13 0.71 5.55
CA ASN A 118 14.66 0.93 6.92
C ASN A 118 13.12 0.95 6.96
N ALA A 119 12.49 1.70 6.06
CA ALA A 119 11.02 1.76 5.99
C ALA A 119 10.40 0.37 5.74
N VAL A 120 11.01 -0.45 4.88
CA VAL A 120 10.58 -1.84 4.64
C VAL A 120 10.73 -2.70 5.90
N SER A 121 11.88 -2.61 6.58
CA SER A 121 12.10 -3.35 7.83
C SER A 121 11.04 -3.01 8.87
N THR A 122 10.73 -1.72 9.02
CA THR A 122 9.75 -1.22 9.98
C THR A 122 8.33 -1.69 9.64
N ILE A 123 7.90 -1.65 8.37
CA ILE A 123 6.53 -2.10 8.01
C ILE A 123 6.37 -3.62 8.10
N VAL A 124 7.42 -4.40 7.82
CA VAL A 124 7.41 -5.87 8.05
C VAL A 124 7.16 -6.14 9.52
N GLN A 125 7.95 -5.51 10.40
CA GLN A 125 7.79 -5.67 11.84
C GLN A 125 6.42 -5.19 12.32
N LEU A 126 5.93 -4.06 11.80
CA LEU A 126 4.63 -3.49 12.17
C LEU A 126 3.48 -4.43 11.79
N ALA A 127 3.50 -4.97 10.57
CA ALA A 127 2.50 -5.92 10.10
C ALA A 127 2.47 -7.16 11.01
N GLU A 128 3.64 -7.71 11.35
CA GLU A 128 3.75 -8.89 12.21
C GLU A 128 3.18 -8.64 13.62
N VAL A 129 3.63 -7.60 14.32
CA VAL A 129 3.12 -7.31 15.68
C VAL A 129 1.64 -6.94 15.70
N VAL A 130 1.11 -6.37 14.61
CA VAL A 130 -0.32 -6.12 14.46
C VAL A 130 -1.10 -7.41 14.24
N LYS A 131 -0.58 -8.36 13.45
CA LYS A 131 -1.22 -9.68 13.28
C LYS A 131 -1.31 -10.43 14.60
N PHE A 132 -0.23 -10.46 15.39
CA PHE A 132 -0.25 -11.07 16.73
C PHE A 132 -1.21 -10.34 17.68
N GLY A 133 -1.19 -9.00 17.67
CA GLY A 133 -2.16 -8.19 18.41
C GLY A 133 -3.60 -8.52 18.03
N ALA A 134 -3.92 -8.63 16.74
CA ALA A 134 -5.26 -8.99 16.29
C ALA A 134 -5.64 -10.42 16.73
N ALA A 135 -4.75 -11.39 16.55
CA ALA A 135 -5.00 -12.77 16.97
C ALA A 135 -5.30 -12.89 18.48
N SER A 136 -4.57 -12.13 19.32
CA SER A 136 -4.75 -12.08 20.78
C SER A 136 -6.10 -11.49 21.27
N LEU A 137 -6.88 -10.86 20.39
CA LEU A 137 -8.26 -10.43 20.70
C LEU A 137 -9.26 -11.60 20.75
N GLY A 138 -8.82 -12.77 20.27
CA GLY A 138 -9.63 -13.99 20.17
C GLY A 138 -10.59 -13.97 18.99
N SER A 139 -10.86 -15.16 18.46
CA SER A 139 -11.80 -15.40 17.35
C SER A 139 -13.25 -14.97 17.63
N ASN A 140 -13.54 -14.66 18.89
CA ASN A 140 -14.86 -14.23 19.36
C ASN A 140 -15.10 -12.73 19.12
N ASN A 141 -14.06 -11.99 18.72
CA ASN A 141 -14.10 -10.56 18.41
C ASN A 141 -13.62 -10.27 16.97
N PRO A 142 -14.13 -10.96 15.94
CA PRO A 142 -13.59 -10.87 14.58
C PRO A 142 -13.66 -9.45 14.01
N GLU A 143 -14.66 -8.66 14.40
CA GLU A 143 -14.81 -7.26 14.02
C GLU A 143 -13.63 -6.39 14.47
N ALA A 144 -13.12 -6.63 15.69
CA ALA A 144 -11.97 -5.93 16.25
C ALA A 144 -10.68 -6.31 15.54
N GLN A 145 -10.52 -7.62 15.26
CA GLN A 145 -9.39 -8.15 14.51
C GLN A 145 -9.33 -7.52 13.12
N VAL A 146 -10.44 -7.55 12.39
CA VAL A 146 -10.56 -6.95 11.05
C VAL A 146 -10.28 -5.45 11.08
N MET A 147 -10.78 -4.72 12.09
CA MET A 147 -10.53 -3.29 12.23
C MET A 147 -9.03 -2.99 12.37
N LEU A 148 -8.34 -3.73 13.23
CA LEU A 148 -6.92 -3.52 13.50
C LEU A 148 -6.04 -3.92 12.30
N ILE A 149 -6.34 -5.03 11.64
CA ILE A 149 -5.58 -5.51 10.48
C ILE A 149 -5.78 -4.57 9.28
N ASN A 150 -7.00 -4.07 9.04
CA ASN A 150 -7.20 -3.06 8.00
C ASN A 150 -6.43 -1.77 8.29
N ALA A 151 -6.32 -1.34 9.56
CA ALA A 151 -5.59 -0.13 9.88
C ALA A 151 -4.09 -0.23 9.52
N VAL A 152 -3.46 -1.40 9.70
CA VAL A 152 -2.06 -1.60 9.23
C VAL A 152 -1.98 -1.81 7.72
N LYS A 153 -3.01 -2.38 7.08
CA LYS A 153 -3.11 -2.46 5.62
C LYS A 153 -3.15 -1.06 4.98
N ASP A 154 -3.93 -0.14 5.54
CA ASP A 154 -4.01 1.26 5.10
C ASP A 154 -2.63 1.94 5.20
N VAL A 155 -1.89 1.67 6.29
CA VAL A 155 -0.51 2.14 6.48
C VAL A 155 0.46 1.53 5.45
N ALA A 156 0.37 0.22 5.18
CA ALA A 156 1.21 -0.45 4.20
C ALA A 156 0.95 0.09 2.78
N SER A 157 -0.31 0.30 2.41
CA SER A 157 -0.69 0.91 1.12
C SER A 157 -0.12 2.31 0.97
N ALA A 158 -0.31 3.17 1.99
CA ALA A 158 0.22 4.53 1.98
C ALA A 158 1.76 4.58 1.92
N LEU A 159 2.44 3.61 2.55
CA LEU A 159 3.89 3.48 2.43
C LEU A 159 4.32 3.08 1.02
N GLY A 160 3.60 2.17 0.37
CA GLY A 160 3.83 1.79 -1.03
C GLY A 160 3.75 3.01 -1.96
N ASP A 161 2.70 3.82 -1.81
CA ASP A 161 2.52 5.07 -2.55
C ASP A 161 3.65 6.07 -2.25
N LEU A 162 4.05 6.20 -0.99
CA LEU A 162 5.14 7.07 -0.59
C LEU A 162 6.46 6.66 -1.22
N ILE A 163 6.76 5.36 -1.26
CA ILE A 163 7.97 4.81 -1.89
C ILE A 163 7.95 5.08 -3.40
N GLN A 164 6.81 4.90 -4.06
CA GLN A 164 6.63 5.23 -5.49
C GLN A 164 6.85 6.72 -5.75
N ALA A 165 6.24 7.59 -4.94
CA ALA A 165 6.42 9.04 -5.05
C ALA A 165 7.87 9.46 -4.78
N THR A 166 8.53 8.84 -3.80
CA THR A 166 9.95 9.06 -3.47
C THR A 166 10.84 8.68 -4.64
N LYS A 167 10.61 7.52 -5.26
CA LYS A 167 11.32 7.08 -6.47
C LYS A 167 11.12 8.08 -7.62
N ALA A 168 9.88 8.52 -7.85
CA ALA A 168 9.55 9.46 -8.93
C ALA A 168 10.16 10.85 -8.71
N ALA A 169 10.37 11.25 -7.45
CA ALA A 169 10.98 12.52 -7.06
C ALA A 169 12.52 12.47 -6.97
N SER A 170 13.11 11.29 -6.89
CA SER A 170 14.54 11.09 -6.67
C SER A 170 15.39 11.84 -7.71
N GLY A 171 16.31 12.68 -7.24
CA GLY A 171 17.24 13.45 -8.08
C GLY A 171 16.59 14.63 -8.83
N LYS A 172 15.31 14.93 -8.60
CA LYS A 172 14.62 16.08 -9.20
C LYS A 172 14.82 17.35 -8.37
N LYS A 173 14.60 18.50 -9.02
CA LYS A 173 14.67 19.82 -8.35
C LYS A 173 13.50 19.98 -7.37
N ILE A 174 13.70 20.77 -6.32
CA ILE A 174 12.69 20.97 -5.25
C ILE A 174 11.34 21.53 -5.75
N ASN A 175 11.33 22.24 -6.88
CA ASN A 175 10.12 22.82 -7.50
C ASN A 175 9.44 21.87 -8.51
N ASP A 176 9.97 20.67 -8.72
CA ASP A 176 9.36 19.69 -9.61
C ASP A 176 7.99 19.22 -9.07
N PRO A 177 6.95 19.06 -9.91
CA PRO A 177 5.65 18.57 -9.47
C PRO A 177 5.71 17.25 -8.67
N SER A 178 6.67 16.38 -8.97
CA SER A 178 6.87 15.12 -8.26
C SER A 178 7.27 15.32 -6.78
N MET A 179 7.97 16.41 -6.47
CA MET A 179 8.31 16.76 -5.08
C MET A 179 7.08 17.21 -4.29
N ASN A 180 6.11 17.86 -4.95
CA ASN A 180 4.84 18.20 -4.31
C ASN A 180 3.99 16.94 -4.07
N HIS A 181 3.95 16.03 -5.05
CA HIS A 181 3.29 14.74 -4.89
C HIS A 181 3.90 13.91 -3.75
N LEU A 182 5.24 13.88 -3.64
CA LEU A 182 5.96 13.26 -2.53
C LEU A 182 5.53 13.83 -1.17
N LYS A 183 5.42 15.16 -1.02
CA LYS A 183 4.98 15.79 0.22
C LYS A 183 3.54 15.42 0.58
N GLU A 184 2.64 15.39 -0.40
CA GLU A 184 1.24 15.00 -0.17
C GLU A 184 1.15 13.52 0.22
N SER A 185 1.89 12.64 -0.45
CA SER A 185 1.95 11.22 -0.11
C SER A 185 2.51 11.00 1.31
N ALA A 186 3.52 11.75 1.73
CA ALA A 186 4.05 11.70 3.09
C ALA A 186 3.00 12.16 4.14
N LYS A 187 2.19 13.16 3.82
CA LYS A 187 1.08 13.60 4.68
C LYS A 187 0.02 12.50 4.82
N VAL A 188 -0.36 11.85 3.72
CA VAL A 188 -1.28 10.70 3.74
C VAL A 188 -0.71 9.57 4.61
N MET A 189 0.58 9.26 4.47
CA MET A 189 1.26 8.27 5.31
C MET A 189 1.17 8.60 6.80
N VAL A 190 1.48 9.84 7.21
CA VAL A 190 1.39 10.27 8.61
C VAL A 190 -0.05 10.22 9.13
N THR A 191 -1.03 10.58 8.31
CA THR A 191 -2.45 10.45 8.65
C THR A 191 -2.82 9.00 8.92
N ASN A 192 -2.43 8.06 8.05
CA ASN A 192 -2.72 6.63 8.24
C ASN A 192 -2.04 6.06 9.48
N VAL A 193 -0.79 6.43 9.76
CA VAL A 193 -0.11 6.02 11.00
C VAL A 193 -0.86 6.59 12.22
N THR A 194 -1.30 7.85 12.17
CA THR A 194 -2.09 8.45 13.23
C THR A 194 -3.43 7.73 13.44
N SER A 195 -4.09 7.33 12.36
CA SER A 195 -5.32 6.53 12.40
C SER A 195 -5.07 5.15 13.03
N LEU A 196 -3.99 4.46 12.67
CA LEU A 196 -3.60 3.20 13.33
C LEU A 196 -3.40 3.39 14.84
N LEU A 197 -2.70 4.44 15.28
CA LEU A 197 -2.50 4.74 16.70
C LEU A 197 -3.85 4.99 17.42
N LYS A 198 -4.83 5.60 16.75
CA LYS A 198 -6.18 5.78 17.29
C LYS A 198 -6.92 4.45 17.36
N THR A 199 -6.84 3.61 16.32
CA THR A 199 -7.46 2.28 16.29
C THR A 199 -6.93 1.41 17.42
N VAL A 200 -5.62 1.37 17.64
CA VAL A 200 -4.98 0.62 18.74
C VAL A 200 -5.54 1.03 20.11
N LYS A 201 -5.75 2.32 20.34
CA LYS A 201 -6.39 2.81 21.58
C LYS A 201 -7.87 2.45 21.64
N ALA A 202 -8.57 2.51 20.52
CA ALA A 202 -9.99 2.20 20.45
C ALA A 202 -10.27 0.72 20.73
N VAL A 203 -9.40 -0.20 20.31
CA VAL A 203 -9.57 -1.63 20.62
C VAL A 203 -9.70 -1.89 22.13
N GLU A 204 -9.09 -1.04 22.98
CA GLU A 204 -9.23 -1.10 24.44
C GLU A 204 -10.48 -0.38 24.99
N ASP A 205 -11.08 0.54 24.22
CA ASP A 205 -12.22 1.38 24.65
C ASP A 205 -13.50 1.05 23.87
N GLU A 206 -14.31 0.16 24.44
CA GLU A 206 -15.56 -0.32 23.82
C GLU A 206 -16.56 0.78 23.43
N HIS A 207 -16.54 1.93 24.11
CA HIS A 207 -17.56 2.96 23.94
C HIS A 207 -17.35 3.79 22.66
N THR A 208 -16.13 3.80 22.11
CA THR A 208 -15.79 4.60 20.93
C THR A 208 -15.34 3.76 19.73
N ARG A 209 -15.29 2.42 19.86
CA ARG A 209 -14.82 1.50 18.81
C ARG A 209 -15.55 1.65 17.48
N GLY A 210 -16.88 1.63 17.51
CA GLY A 210 -17.72 1.79 16.32
C GLY A 210 -17.48 3.12 15.64
N THR A 211 -17.51 4.22 16.40
CA THR A 211 -17.23 5.56 15.88
C THR A 211 -15.85 5.63 15.22
N ARG A 212 -14.82 5.03 15.82
CA ARG A 212 -13.47 4.99 15.25
C ARG A 212 -13.35 4.12 14.00
N ALA A 213 -14.03 2.98 13.97
CA ALA A 213 -14.11 2.12 12.80
C ALA A 213 -14.72 2.87 11.60
N LEU A 214 -15.77 3.65 11.88
CA LEU A 214 -16.48 4.46 10.90
C LEU A 214 -15.60 5.58 10.36
N GLU A 215 -14.93 6.35 11.23
CA GLU A 215 -13.95 7.39 10.85
C GLU A 215 -12.84 6.82 9.95
N ALA A 216 -12.26 5.68 10.33
CA ALA A 216 -11.21 5.02 9.57
C ALA A 216 -11.72 4.53 8.21
N THR A 217 -12.95 4.05 8.14
CA THR A 217 -13.59 3.61 6.89
C THR A 217 -13.84 4.78 5.95
N ILE A 218 -14.34 5.91 6.46
CA ILE A 218 -14.59 7.13 5.67
C ILE A 218 -13.28 7.64 5.05
N GLU A 219 -12.18 7.62 5.80
CA GLU A 219 -10.87 8.05 5.29
C GLU A 219 -10.30 7.04 4.27
N ALA A 220 -10.44 5.74 4.50
CA ALA A 220 -10.01 4.72 3.54
C ALA A 220 -10.74 4.86 2.19
N ILE A 221 -12.07 5.01 2.21
CA ILE A 221 -12.83 5.25 0.97
C ILE A 221 -12.39 6.56 0.30
N ALA A 222 -12.07 7.60 1.07
CA ALA A 222 -11.56 8.85 0.52
C ALA A 222 -10.21 8.66 -0.21
N GLN A 223 -9.34 7.82 0.34
CA GLN A 223 -8.05 7.46 -0.28
C GLN A 223 -8.26 6.67 -1.57
N GLU A 224 -9.16 5.69 -1.57
CA GLU A 224 -9.46 4.89 -2.75
C GLU A 224 -10.09 5.72 -3.88
N ILE A 225 -10.97 6.68 -3.56
CA ILE A 225 -11.49 7.65 -4.54
C ILE A 225 -10.35 8.44 -5.19
N ARG A 226 -9.35 8.88 -4.41
CA ARG A 226 -8.17 9.58 -4.95
C ARG A 226 -7.33 8.65 -5.85
N ALA A 227 -7.19 7.39 -5.46
CA ALA A 227 -6.43 6.37 -6.21
C ALA A 227 -7.15 5.86 -7.48
N LEU A 228 -8.47 6.05 -7.58
CA LEU A 228 -9.29 5.58 -8.71
C LEU A 228 -8.79 6.12 -10.04
N HIS A 229 -8.35 7.38 -10.06
CA HIS A 229 -7.85 8.07 -11.25
C HIS A 229 -6.34 7.89 -11.49
N SER A 230 -5.64 7.09 -10.67
CA SER A 230 -4.20 6.88 -10.85
C SER A 230 -3.93 6.09 -12.13
N VAL A 231 -2.84 6.44 -12.82
CA VAL A 231 -2.44 5.91 -14.14
C VAL A 231 -1.95 4.46 -14.07
N GLU A 232 -1.97 3.81 -12.90
CA GLU A 232 -1.58 2.40 -12.80
C GLU A 232 -2.56 1.52 -13.57
N VAL A 233 -2.10 1.08 -14.74
CA VAL A 233 -2.73 0.05 -15.56
C VAL A 233 -2.49 -1.27 -14.87
N SER A 234 -3.28 -1.57 -13.83
CA SER A 234 -3.46 -2.96 -13.45
C SER A 234 -4.28 -3.60 -14.59
N ARG A 235 -3.69 -4.61 -15.24
CA ARG A 235 -4.44 -5.53 -16.11
C ARG A 235 -5.32 -6.40 -15.21
N SER A 236 -6.33 -5.80 -14.61
CA SER A 236 -7.42 -6.53 -13.97
C SER A 236 -8.31 -7.08 -15.07
N MET A 237 -8.41 -8.40 -15.15
CA MET A 237 -9.41 -9.07 -16.00
C MET A 237 -10.78 -8.96 -15.33
N SER A 238 -11.29 -7.74 -15.18
CA SER A 238 -12.65 -7.55 -14.69
C SER A 238 -13.63 -7.55 -15.84
N SER A 239 -14.66 -8.37 -15.72
CA SER A 239 -15.70 -8.50 -16.73
C SER A 239 -16.87 -7.56 -16.43
N PRO A 240 -17.65 -7.13 -17.43
CA PRO A 240 -18.84 -6.31 -17.19
C PRO A 240 -19.87 -6.98 -16.26
N GLU A 241 -19.93 -8.31 -16.21
CA GLU A 241 -20.79 -9.07 -15.29
C GLU A 241 -20.37 -8.90 -13.82
N GLU A 242 -19.12 -8.56 -13.54
CA GLU A 242 -18.65 -8.24 -12.19
C GLU A 242 -19.21 -6.90 -11.69
N LEU A 243 -19.42 -5.92 -12.58
CA LEU A 243 -20.09 -4.66 -12.22
C LEU A 243 -21.52 -4.92 -11.74
N VAL A 244 -22.24 -5.87 -12.35
CA VAL A 244 -23.58 -6.23 -11.88
C VAL A 244 -23.50 -6.91 -10.51
N ARG A 245 -22.50 -7.79 -10.31
CA ARG A 245 -22.33 -8.53 -9.05
C ARG A 245 -21.95 -7.64 -7.87
N CYS A 246 -21.20 -6.55 -8.09
CA CYS A 246 -20.81 -5.65 -7.00
C CYS A 246 -21.96 -4.76 -6.49
N THR A 247 -23.07 -4.64 -7.23
CA THR A 247 -24.23 -3.86 -6.77
C THR A 247 -24.91 -4.45 -5.53
N LYS A 248 -25.04 -5.78 -5.45
CA LYS A 248 -25.69 -6.46 -4.32
C LYS A 248 -24.95 -6.27 -2.98
N PRO A 249 -23.62 -6.46 -2.89
CA PRO A 249 -22.85 -6.12 -1.68
C PRO A 249 -23.03 -4.67 -1.24
N ILE A 250 -23.03 -3.72 -2.17
CA ILE A 250 -23.26 -2.29 -1.86
C ILE A 250 -24.64 -2.10 -1.22
N THR A 251 -25.71 -2.64 -1.83
CA THR A 251 -27.08 -2.52 -1.27
C THR A 251 -27.19 -3.11 0.13
N LEU A 252 -26.56 -4.27 0.37
CA LEU A 252 -26.55 -4.90 1.69
C LEU A 252 -25.77 -4.06 2.71
N ALA A 253 -24.62 -3.51 2.31
CA ALA A 253 -23.81 -2.66 3.17
C ALA A 253 -24.54 -1.35 3.52
N THR A 254 -25.23 -0.72 2.57
CA THR A 254 -26.11 0.44 2.79
C THR A 254 -27.20 0.12 3.82
N ALA A 255 -27.91 -0.99 3.65
CA ALA A 255 -28.95 -1.40 4.59
C ALA A 255 -28.39 -1.64 6.01
N LYS A 256 -27.20 -2.24 6.10
CA LYS A 256 -26.52 -2.47 7.38
C LYS A 256 -26.08 -1.17 8.04
N ALA A 257 -25.56 -0.20 7.28
CA ALA A 257 -25.20 1.13 7.77
C ALA A 257 -26.41 1.88 8.36
N VAL A 258 -27.55 1.86 7.67
CA VAL A 258 -28.80 2.45 8.18
C VAL A 258 -29.27 1.75 9.46
N ALA A 259 -29.21 0.41 9.51
CA ALA A 259 -29.58 -0.34 10.70
C ALA A 259 -28.66 -0.04 11.90
N ALA A 260 -27.35 0.12 11.66
CA ALA A 260 -26.37 0.46 12.69
C ALA A 260 -26.59 1.86 13.28
N GLY A 261 -26.88 2.85 12.44
CA GLY A 261 -27.21 4.20 12.89
C GLY A 261 -28.47 4.24 13.77
N ASN A 262 -29.46 3.39 13.47
CA ASN A 262 -30.67 3.28 14.28
C ASN A 262 -30.48 2.50 15.60
N SER A 263 -29.55 1.53 15.64
CA SER A 263 -29.33 0.72 16.84
C SER A 263 -28.46 1.42 17.88
N CYS A 264 -27.63 2.37 17.45
CA CYS A 264 -26.61 3.05 18.26
C CYS A 264 -25.64 2.10 18.97
N LYS A 265 -25.55 0.84 18.53
CA LYS A 265 -24.64 -0.16 19.10
C LYS A 265 -23.29 -0.10 18.41
N GLN A 266 -22.22 -0.02 19.19
CA GLN A 266 -20.86 0.06 18.67
C GLN A 266 -20.52 -1.14 17.78
N GLU A 267 -20.89 -2.36 18.16
CA GLU A 267 -20.68 -3.57 17.35
C GLU A 267 -21.36 -3.50 15.97
N ASP A 268 -22.62 -3.07 15.92
CA ASP A 268 -23.34 -2.92 14.65
C ASP A 268 -22.66 -1.89 13.74
N ILE A 269 -22.15 -0.79 14.31
CA ILE A 269 -21.39 0.24 13.59
C ILE A 269 -20.08 -0.34 13.03
N ILE A 270 -19.35 -1.17 13.81
CA ILE A 270 -18.11 -1.80 13.31
C ILE A 270 -18.42 -2.74 12.14
N VAL A 271 -19.46 -3.56 12.26
CA VAL A 271 -19.88 -4.46 11.18
C VAL A 271 -20.25 -3.66 9.93
N ALA A 272 -21.04 -2.59 10.08
CA ALA A 272 -21.41 -1.72 8.97
C ALA A 272 -20.20 -1.04 8.31
N ALA A 273 -19.24 -0.56 9.13
CA ALA A 273 -18.00 0.06 8.66
C ALA A 273 -17.16 -0.95 7.86
N ASN A 274 -16.91 -2.15 8.40
CA ASN A 274 -16.13 -3.18 7.74
C ASN A 274 -16.80 -3.68 6.44
N MET A 275 -18.12 -3.91 6.46
CA MET A 275 -18.89 -4.30 5.27
C MET A 275 -18.87 -3.21 4.20
N GLY A 276 -19.06 -1.94 4.61
CA GLY A 276 -19.05 -0.79 3.73
C GLY A 276 -17.70 -0.58 3.06
N ARG A 277 -16.62 -0.63 3.85
CA ARG A 277 -15.24 -0.54 3.35
C ARG A 277 -15.00 -1.57 2.25
N LYS A 278 -15.28 -2.84 2.53
CA LYS A 278 -15.07 -3.93 1.57
C LYS A 278 -15.91 -3.76 0.30
N ALA A 279 -17.21 -3.52 0.46
CA ALA A 279 -18.13 -3.42 -0.68
C ALA A 279 -17.75 -2.25 -1.61
N VAL A 280 -17.39 -1.09 -1.05
CA VAL A 280 -16.96 0.08 -1.82
C VAL A 280 -15.60 -0.17 -2.48
N SER A 281 -14.65 -0.78 -1.76
CA SER A 281 -13.32 -1.06 -2.30
C SER A 281 -13.34 -2.05 -3.47
N ASP A 282 -14.09 -3.14 -3.32
CA ASP A 282 -14.31 -4.13 -4.37
C ASP A 282 -14.95 -3.46 -5.61
N MET A 283 -15.96 -2.61 -5.40
CA MET A 283 -16.63 -1.87 -6.47
C MET A 283 -15.69 -0.91 -7.20
N LEU A 284 -14.89 -0.12 -6.47
CA LEU A 284 -13.93 0.81 -7.07
C LEU A 284 -12.86 0.06 -7.87
N THR A 285 -12.39 -1.08 -7.36
CA THR A 285 -11.45 -1.96 -8.08
C THR A 285 -12.04 -2.50 -9.38
N ILE A 286 -13.29 -2.96 -9.35
CA ILE A 286 -14.01 -3.45 -10.55
C ILE A 286 -14.25 -2.31 -11.55
N CYS A 287 -14.66 -1.12 -11.08
CA CYS A 287 -14.82 0.06 -11.91
C CYS A 287 -13.51 0.45 -12.61
N LYS A 288 -12.39 0.47 -11.87
CA LYS A 288 -11.07 0.80 -12.43
C LYS A 288 -10.65 -0.20 -13.50
N GLY A 289 -10.79 -1.50 -13.23
CA GLY A 289 -10.41 -2.55 -14.17
C GLY A 289 -11.27 -2.55 -15.44
N ASN A 290 -12.60 -2.39 -15.32
CA ASN A 290 -13.48 -2.26 -16.49
C ASN A 290 -13.18 -0.97 -17.28
N ALA A 291 -12.91 0.14 -16.61
CA ALA A 291 -12.55 1.39 -17.25
C ALA A 291 -11.23 1.29 -18.05
N ASN A 292 -10.27 0.49 -17.57
CA ASN A 292 -9.02 0.20 -18.30
C ASN A 292 -9.25 -0.64 -19.57
N ASN A 293 -10.33 -1.46 -19.59
CA ASN A 293 -10.70 -2.31 -20.73
C ASN A 293 -11.73 -1.66 -21.66
N ALA A 294 -12.18 -0.44 -21.38
CA ALA A 294 -13.21 0.23 -22.16
C ALA A 294 -12.73 0.59 -23.58
N GLU A 295 -13.60 0.38 -24.58
CA GLU A 295 -13.31 0.62 -26.00
C GLU A 295 -13.16 2.11 -26.38
N GLY A 296 -13.36 3.03 -25.43
CA GLY A 296 -13.25 4.47 -25.66
C GLY A 296 -13.07 5.28 -24.38
N GLU A 297 -12.43 6.44 -24.53
CA GLU A 297 -12.10 7.34 -23.42
C GLU A 297 -13.35 7.85 -22.69
N GLU A 298 -14.44 8.11 -23.42
CA GLU A 298 -15.70 8.56 -22.82
C GLU A 298 -16.35 7.48 -21.94
N LEU A 299 -16.32 6.22 -22.38
CA LEU A 299 -16.85 5.11 -21.59
C LEU A 299 -16.00 4.90 -20.33
N ARG A 300 -14.66 4.92 -20.48
CA ARG A 300 -13.70 4.88 -19.37
C ARG A 300 -14.00 5.98 -18.35
N ARG A 301 -14.13 7.24 -18.79
CA ARG A 301 -14.42 8.38 -17.93
C ARG A 301 -15.75 8.22 -17.20
N ARG A 302 -16.81 7.81 -17.90
CA ARG A 302 -18.14 7.60 -17.31
C ARG A 302 -18.14 6.48 -16.26
N THR A 303 -17.43 5.38 -16.52
CA THR A 303 -17.34 4.26 -15.57
C THR A 303 -16.60 4.66 -14.28
N LEU A 304 -15.49 5.40 -14.41
CA LEU A 304 -14.77 5.91 -13.23
C LEU A 304 -15.61 6.93 -12.46
N GLN A 305 -16.27 7.86 -13.17
CA GLN A 305 -17.12 8.87 -12.54
C GLN A 305 -18.27 8.24 -11.75
N ALA A 306 -18.98 7.26 -12.34
CA ALA A 306 -20.09 6.59 -11.67
C ALA A 306 -19.63 5.85 -10.39
N GLY A 307 -18.48 5.17 -10.44
CA GLY A 307 -17.91 4.53 -9.25
C GLY A 307 -17.51 5.55 -8.18
N GLN A 308 -16.92 6.67 -8.59
CA GLN A 308 -16.58 7.78 -7.70
C GLN A 308 -17.82 8.37 -7.02
N ASP A 309 -18.89 8.64 -7.77
CA ASP A 309 -20.12 9.22 -7.23
C ASP A 309 -20.74 8.29 -6.17
N VAL A 310 -20.83 6.98 -6.45
CA VAL A 310 -21.32 5.99 -5.47
C VAL A 310 -20.46 5.98 -4.21
N ALA A 311 -19.13 6.03 -4.35
CA ALA A 311 -18.23 6.04 -3.20
C ALA A 311 -18.33 7.35 -2.39
N MET A 312 -18.59 8.48 -3.03
CA MET A 312 -18.84 9.76 -2.35
C MET A 312 -20.14 9.72 -1.54
N GLU A 313 -21.24 9.32 -2.17
CA GLU A 313 -22.55 9.18 -1.52
C GLU A 313 -22.50 8.19 -0.35
N TYR A 314 -21.78 7.06 -0.52
CA TYR A 314 -21.59 6.10 0.56
C TYR A 314 -20.79 6.69 1.73
N ARG A 315 -19.82 7.57 1.48
CA ARG A 315 -19.10 8.29 2.55
C ARG A 315 -20.01 9.25 3.29
N GLU A 316 -20.87 9.98 2.59
CA GLU A 316 -21.86 10.87 3.21
C GLU A 316 -22.84 10.09 4.09
N LEU A 317 -23.28 8.91 3.63
CA LEU A 317 -24.08 8.00 4.45
C LEU A 317 -23.34 7.61 5.74
N LEU A 318 -22.08 7.18 5.65
CA LEU A 318 -21.31 6.81 6.84
C LEU A 318 -21.04 8.01 7.76
N GLN A 319 -21.01 9.24 7.26
CA GLN A 319 -20.89 10.44 8.10
C GLN A 319 -22.19 10.77 8.86
N ALA A 320 -23.33 10.30 8.37
CA ALA A 320 -24.65 10.50 8.98
C ALA A 320 -25.03 9.40 9.99
N VAL A 321 -24.33 8.26 9.99
CA VAL A 321 -24.47 7.14 10.95
C VAL A 321 -23.77 7.48 12.27
#